data_AF-A0A6J4U1R7-F1
#
_entry.id   AF-A0A6J4U1R7-F1
#
_cell.length_a   1.000
_cell.length_b   1.000
_cell.length_c   1.000
_cell.angle_alpha   90.00
_cell.angle_beta   90.00
_cell.angle_gamma   90.00
#
_symmetry.space_group_name_H-M   'P 1'
#
loop_
_entity.id
_entity.type
_entity.pdbx_description
1 polymer ?
#
loop_
_entity_poly.entity_id
_entity_poly.type
_entity_poly.pdbx_seq_one_letter_code
_entity_poly.pdbx_strand_id
1 'polypeptide(L)'
;TEAFEDSGMEVPPITGEDQMDFLTKWEEEDLTAIAPTYSNYQWRTPIIAAEMILSGEEVPEEWILPQPAVTQENLADYNDSSMPPLHYALCGCEEMPGYPERWQDR
;
A
#
# COMPACT_ATOMS: atom_id res chain seq x y z
N THR A 1 2.89 12.58 -10.03
CA THR A 1 2.09 13.68 -10.59
C THR A 1 2.99 14.83 -11.04
N GLU A 2 4.08 15.10 -10.32
CA GLU A 2 5.06 16.18 -10.52
C GLU A 2 5.42 16.48 -11.98
N ALA A 3 5.67 15.46 -12.82
CA ALA A 3 6.03 15.67 -14.22
C ALA A 3 4.96 16.44 -15.04
N PHE A 4 3.67 16.24 -14.74
CA PHE A 4 2.57 16.96 -15.38
C PHE A 4 2.42 18.36 -14.81
N GLU A 5 2.53 18.50 -13.48
CA GLU A 5 2.49 19.79 -12.78
C GLU A 5 3.60 20.73 -13.27
N ASP A 6 4.84 20.25 -13.34
CA ASP A 6 6.02 20.99 -13.83
C ASP A 6 5.85 21.42 -15.30
N SER A 7 5.07 20.65 -16.07
CA SER A 7 4.76 20.95 -17.47
C SER A 7 3.52 21.84 -17.64
N GLY A 8 2.87 22.24 -16.54
CA GLY A 8 1.61 23.00 -16.56
C GLY A 8 0.44 22.24 -17.19
N MET A 9 0.49 20.91 -17.15
CA MET A 9 -0.52 20.02 -17.72
C MET A 9 -1.43 19.47 -16.62
N GLU A 10 -2.68 19.19 -16.99
CA GLU A 10 -3.59 18.45 -16.13
C GLU A 10 -3.06 17.03 -15.88
N VAL A 11 -3.11 16.58 -14.63
CA VAL A 11 -2.72 15.22 -14.25
C VAL A 11 -3.78 14.26 -14.81
N PRO A 12 -3.42 13.29 -15.67
CA PRO A 12 -4.39 12.31 -16.14
C PRO A 12 -4.81 11.38 -14.99
N PRO A 13 -5.84 10.54 -15.18
CA PRO A 13 -6.08 9.44 -14.25
C PRO A 13 -4.80 8.61 -14.05
N ILE A 14 -4.39 8.42 -12.80
CA ILE A 14 -3.14 7.73 -12.45
C ILE A 14 -3.37 6.59 -11.47
N THR A 15 -2.39 5.69 -11.41
CA THR A 15 -2.27 4.69 -10.37
C THR A 15 -1.06 4.99 -9.51
N GLY A 16 -1.17 4.72 -8.22
CA GLY A 16 -0.07 4.70 -7.26
C GLY A 16 -0.13 3.45 -6.40
N GLU A 17 0.80 3.28 -5.46
CA GLU A 17 0.62 2.34 -4.34
C GLU A 17 -0.13 3.04 -3.20
N ASP A 18 -0.33 2.38 -2.07
CA ASP A 18 -0.96 2.92 -0.86
C ASP A 18 0.02 3.65 0.09
N GLN A 19 1.06 4.25 -0.49
CA GLN A 19 2.04 5.01 0.28
C GLN A 19 1.46 6.37 0.70
N MET A 20 1.75 6.82 1.92
CA MET A 20 1.10 7.96 2.54
C MET A 20 1.28 9.27 1.76
N ASP A 21 2.46 9.50 1.19
CA ASP A 21 2.70 10.64 0.28
C ASP A 21 1.76 10.65 -0.92
N PHE A 22 1.51 9.47 -1.51
CA PHE A 22 0.60 9.36 -2.64
C PHE A 22 -0.86 9.56 -2.20
N LEU A 23 -1.27 8.94 -1.10
CA LEU A 23 -2.64 9.07 -0.58
C LEU A 23 -2.95 10.50 -0.14
N THR A 24 -2.00 11.16 0.54
CA THR A 24 -2.10 12.57 0.94
C THR A 24 -2.19 13.46 -0.29
N LYS A 25 -1.29 13.29 -1.27
CA LYS A 25 -1.32 14.10 -2.49
C LYS A 25 -2.61 13.89 -3.29
N TRP A 26 -3.10 12.65 -3.36
CA TRP A 26 -4.38 12.34 -3.97
C TRP A 26 -5.52 13.11 -3.31
N GLU A 27 -5.62 13.09 -1.97
CA GLU A 27 -6.66 13.81 -1.25
C GLU A 27 -6.52 15.34 -1.38
N GLU A 28 -5.30 15.87 -1.25
CA GLU A 28 -5.03 17.32 -1.28
C GLU A 28 -5.27 17.95 -2.65
N GLU A 29 -4.98 17.21 -3.73
CA GLU A 29 -5.08 17.71 -5.11
C GLU A 29 -6.32 17.23 -5.85
N ASP A 30 -7.23 16.51 -5.18
CA ASP A 30 -8.48 15.97 -5.77
C ASP A 30 -8.22 15.17 -7.05
N LEU A 31 -7.20 14.31 -7.03
CA LEU A 31 -6.78 13.54 -8.20
C LEU A 31 -7.82 12.47 -8.56
N THR A 32 -7.92 12.15 -9.86
CA THR A 32 -8.58 10.91 -10.28
C THR A 32 -7.57 9.76 -10.20
N ALA A 33 -7.67 8.92 -9.19
CA ALA A 33 -6.70 7.84 -9.00
C ALA A 33 -7.28 6.53 -8.45
N ILE A 34 -6.43 5.51 -8.42
CA ILE A 34 -6.63 4.23 -7.74
C ILE A 34 -5.28 3.76 -7.19
N ALA A 35 -5.28 3.19 -5.99
CA ALA A 35 -4.10 2.53 -5.42
C ALA A 35 -4.36 1.02 -5.22
N PRO A 36 -4.03 0.17 -6.21
CA PRO A 36 -4.08 -1.27 -6.04
C PRO A 36 -2.95 -1.72 -5.12
N THR A 37 -3.30 -2.31 -3.97
CA THR A 37 -2.30 -2.75 -2.99
C THR A 37 -1.96 -4.21 -3.20
N TYR A 38 -0.67 -4.51 -3.30
CA TYR A 38 -0.19 -5.83 -3.69
C TYR A 38 1.03 -6.30 -2.91
N SER A 39 1.85 -5.36 -2.45
CA SER A 39 3.23 -5.61 -2.06
C SER A 39 3.34 -6.55 -0.86
N ASN A 40 2.46 -6.44 0.14
CA ASN A 40 2.56 -7.26 1.36
C ASN A 40 2.24 -8.74 1.17
N TYR A 41 1.17 -9.06 0.44
CA TYR A 41 0.84 -10.44 0.14
C TYR A 41 1.88 -11.06 -0.80
N GLN A 42 2.43 -10.29 -1.74
CA GLN A 42 3.45 -10.78 -2.68
C GLN A 42 4.76 -11.16 -1.99
N TRP A 43 5.25 -10.38 -1.02
CA TRP A 43 6.51 -10.73 -0.32
C TRP A 43 6.31 -11.84 0.71
N ARG A 44 5.17 -11.86 1.41
CA ARG A 44 4.88 -12.84 2.47
C ARG A 44 4.73 -14.25 1.91
N THR A 45 4.08 -14.38 0.75
CA THR A 45 3.75 -15.66 0.11
C THR A 45 4.95 -16.59 -0.09
N PRO A 46 6.09 -16.17 -0.68
CA PRO A 46 7.25 -17.04 -0.85
C PRO A 46 7.89 -17.47 0.48
N ILE A 47 7.77 -16.66 1.54
CA ILE A 47 8.26 -17.05 2.88
C ILE A 47 7.40 -18.17 3.46
N ILE A 48 6.08 -18.09 3.32
CA ILE A 48 5.17 -19.18 3.72
C ILE A 48 5.48 -20.44 2.92
N ALA A 49 5.59 -20.33 1.59
CA ALA A 49 5.93 -21.47 0.75
C ALA A 49 7.25 -22.14 1.17
N ALA A 50 8.27 -21.34 1.53
CA ALA A 50 9.53 -21.85 2.05
C ALA A 50 9.36 -22.61 3.38
N GLU A 51 8.56 -22.09 4.32
CA GLU A 51 8.24 -22.78 5.58
C GLU A 51 7.55 -24.13 5.34
N MET A 52 6.55 -24.15 4.46
CA MET A 52 5.82 -25.36 4.09
C MET A 52 6.77 -26.43 3.52
N ILE A 53 7.64 -26.05 2.59
CA ILE A 53 8.65 -26.96 2.00
C ILE A 53 9.57 -27.53 3.09
N LEU A 54 10.08 -26.69 3.98
CA LEU A 54 10.96 -27.11 5.07
C LEU A 54 10.25 -28.04 6.06
N SER A 55 8.94 -27.88 6.21
CA SER A 55 8.08 -28.71 7.07
C SER A 55 7.59 -30.00 6.39
N GLY A 56 7.89 -30.17 5.09
CA GLY A 56 7.44 -31.33 4.30
C GLY A 56 5.96 -31.27 3.91
N GLU A 57 5.37 -30.08 3.92
CA GLU A 57 3.98 -29.82 3.52
C GLU A 57 3.87 -29.57 2.02
N GLU A 58 2.71 -29.88 1.44
CA GLU A 58 2.44 -29.59 0.02
C GLU A 58 2.21 -28.09 -0.21
N VAL A 59 2.93 -27.51 -1.17
CA VAL A 59 2.75 -26.10 -1.56
C VAL A 59 1.77 -26.02 -2.73
N PRO A 60 0.78 -25.09 -2.69
CA PRO A 60 -0.07 -24.83 -3.84
C PRO A 60 0.74 -24.40 -5.08
N GLU A 61 0.37 -24.93 -6.25
CA GLU A 61 0.97 -24.54 -7.53
C GLU A 61 0.64 -23.09 -7.91
N GLU A 62 -0.56 -22.62 -7.57
CA GLU A 62 -1.03 -21.26 -7.82
C GLU A 62 -1.54 -20.60 -6.53
N TRP A 63 -1.24 -19.32 -6.37
CA TRP A 63 -1.67 -18.49 -5.25
C TRP A 63 -2.52 -17.33 -5.76
N ILE A 64 -3.80 -17.29 -5.38
CA ILE A 64 -4.69 -16.16 -5.64
C ILE A 64 -4.66 -15.25 -4.42
N LEU A 65 -3.91 -14.17 -4.53
CA LEU A 65 -3.72 -13.22 -3.43
C LEU A 65 -4.83 -12.17 -3.41
N PRO A 66 -5.33 -11.78 -2.23
CA PRO A 66 -6.26 -10.67 -2.11
C PRO A 66 -5.59 -9.37 -2.57
N GLN A 67 -6.38 -8.52 -3.22
CA GLN A 67 -5.95 -7.22 -3.76
C GLN A 67 -6.92 -6.14 -3.29
N PRO A 68 -6.82 -5.68 -2.05
CA PRO A 68 -7.57 -4.51 -1.64
C PRO A 68 -7.09 -3.31 -2.47
N ALA A 69 -8.03 -2.46 -2.86
CA ALA A 69 -7.72 -1.23 -3.56
C ALA A 69 -8.19 -0.05 -2.71
N VAL A 70 -7.34 0.96 -2.62
CA VAL A 70 -7.76 2.29 -2.19
C VAL A 70 -8.39 2.98 -3.41
N THR A 71 -9.64 3.40 -3.24
CA THR A 71 -10.48 4.11 -4.21
C THR A 71 -10.84 5.48 -3.63
N GLN A 72 -11.39 6.37 -4.45
CA GLN A 72 -11.88 7.65 -3.97
C GLN A 72 -12.90 7.51 -2.82
N GLU A 73 -13.68 6.42 -2.82
CA GLU A 73 -14.75 6.16 -1.86
C GLU A 73 -14.23 5.80 -0.46
N ASN A 74 -13.02 5.25 -0.37
CA ASN A 74 -12.42 4.79 0.89
C ASN A 74 -11.07 5.44 1.20
N LEU A 75 -10.61 6.41 0.41
CA LEU A 75 -9.32 7.09 0.58
C LEU A 75 -9.13 7.63 2.01
N ALA A 76 -10.15 8.26 2.57
CA ALA A 76 -10.13 8.82 3.92
C ALA A 76 -9.96 7.78 5.02
N ASP A 77 -10.27 6.50 4.76
CA ASP A 77 -10.06 5.41 5.72
C ASP A 77 -8.57 5.00 5.80
N TYR A 78 -7.78 5.32 4.77
CA TYR A 78 -6.38 4.91 4.63
C TYR A 78 -5.40 6.07 4.72
N ASN A 79 -5.82 7.32 4.50
CA ASN A 79 -4.94 8.48 4.61
C ASN A 79 -4.74 8.91 6.08
N ASP A 80 -3.67 8.41 6.70
CA ASP A 80 -3.30 8.76 8.08
C ASP A 80 -2.12 9.75 8.11
N SER A 81 -2.43 11.03 8.24
CA SER A 81 -1.44 12.12 8.37
C SER A 81 -0.51 12.02 9.60
N SER A 82 -0.78 11.13 10.56
CA SER A 82 0.13 10.86 11.67
C SER A 82 1.29 9.95 11.27
N MET A 83 1.15 9.21 10.16
CA MET A 83 2.17 8.29 9.65
C MET A 83 3.19 9.02 8.77
N PRO A 84 4.43 8.53 8.71
CA PRO A 84 5.45 9.15 7.89
C PRO A 84 5.13 9.01 6.39
N PRO A 85 5.65 9.93 5.56
CA PRO A 85 5.55 9.95 4.09
C PRO A 85 5.61 8.59 3.40
N LEU A 86 6.56 7.76 3.81
CA LEU A 86 6.85 6.48 3.16
C LEU A 86 6.07 5.29 3.73
N HIS A 87 5.18 5.51 4.70
CA HIS A 87 4.33 4.47 5.28
C HIS A 87 3.33 3.94 4.26
N TYR A 88 3.08 2.63 4.28
CA TYR A 88 2.06 1.98 3.46
C TYR A 88 0.83 1.72 4.31
N ALA A 89 -0.33 2.24 3.89
CA ALA A 89 -1.57 2.18 4.67
C ALA A 89 -2.09 0.75 4.89
N LEU A 90 -1.76 -0.18 4.00
CA LEU A 90 -2.10 -1.60 4.08
C LEU A 90 -0.86 -2.44 4.43
N CYS A 91 0.02 -1.92 5.30
CA CYS A 91 1.23 -2.58 5.78
C CYS A 91 0.96 -3.97 6.41
N GLY A 92 -0.22 -4.18 6.98
CA GLY A 92 -0.53 -5.37 7.79
C GLY A 92 0.26 -5.40 9.11
N CYS A 93 0.70 -4.23 9.57
CA CYS A 93 1.60 -4.04 10.70
C CYS A 93 0.87 -3.51 11.96
N GLU A 94 -0.44 -3.30 11.88
CA GLU A 94 -1.27 -2.66 12.90
C GLU A 94 -1.30 -3.44 14.22
N GLU A 95 -1.14 -4.76 14.14
CA GLU A 95 -1.07 -5.66 15.30
C GLU A 95 0.36 -5.90 15.81
N MET A 96 1.38 -5.32 15.15
CA MET A 96 2.77 -5.53 15.55
C MET A 96 3.12 -4.79 16.84
N PRO A 97 3.97 -5.38 17.72
CA PRO A 97 4.36 -4.71 18.96
C PRO A 97 5.00 -3.33 18.75
N GLY A 98 4.36 -2.31 19.32
CA GLY A 98 4.81 -0.91 19.27
C GLY A 98 4.31 -0.11 18.06
N TYR A 99 3.32 -0.64 17.32
CA TYR A 99 2.53 0.17 16.40
C TYR A 99 1.44 0.94 17.20
N PRO A 100 1.15 2.22 16.85
CA PRO A 100 1.76 3.00 15.77
C PRO A 100 3.04 3.74 16.17
N GLU A 101 3.38 3.85 17.45
CA GLU A 101 4.39 4.83 17.92
C GLU A 101 5.77 4.65 17.26
N ARG A 102 6.22 3.40 17.06
CA ARG A 102 7.52 3.14 16.42
C ARG A 102 7.60 3.52 14.94
N TRP A 103 6.45 3.68 14.29
CA TRP A 103 6.34 4.10 12.89
C TRP A 103 6.22 5.62 12.79
N GLN A 104 5.49 6.25 13.71
CA GLN A 104 5.33 7.72 13.72
C GLN A 104 6.65 8.46 13.98
N ASP A 105 7.59 7.85 14.71
CA ASP A 105 8.91 8.43 15.00
C ASP A 105 9.93 8.31 13.84
N ARG A 106 9.51 7.85 12.64
CA ARG A 106 10.42 7.46 11.53
C ARG A 106 10.49 8.46 10.39
#